data_AF-A0A6B2DZJ1-F1
#
_entry.id   AF-A0A6B2DZJ1-F1
#
_cell.length_a   1.000
_cell.length_b   1.000
_cell.length_c   1.000
_cell.angle_alpha   90.00
_cell.angle_beta   90.00
_cell.angle_gamma   90.00
#
_symmetry.space_group_name_H-M   'P 1'
#
loop_
_entity.id
_entity.type
_entity.pdbx_description
1 polymer ?
#
loop_
_entity_poly.entity_id
_entity_poly.type
_entity_poly.pdbx_seq_one_letter_code
_entity_poly.pdbx_strand_id
1 'polypeptide(L)'
;MFKLMAVALAIASAPVSDGAPVYLADGGGKLSLAVVSGQPVLADAGDPGAAWTYASQHFTNVSSGQCLTASSPVDGVAVKLAACDAADKHQAWRRIAGLPGLVEIANVATARCLTAESASVGARLYQEVCSLTGIANTWAAGGRTLAILSGNGQRLASKDPGAPFVVRVIGENGQPAADVPVTFFVRAARPKSALVLEGGGETVTVKTGADGSASSPKLVLTEVGEFEARFVGSAGLEDGSSIAFEGSCLC
;
A
#
# COMPACT_ATOMS: atom_id res chain seq x y z
N MET A 1 42.80 18.72 -16.78
CA MET A 1 42.01 18.60 -15.54
C MET A 1 40.61 19.13 -15.80
N PHE A 2 39.66 18.28 -16.17
CA PHE A 2 38.24 18.66 -16.31
C PHE A 2 37.46 18.00 -15.17
N LYS A 3 36.95 18.82 -14.25
CA LYS A 3 36.01 18.38 -13.22
C LYS A 3 34.63 18.28 -13.86
N LEU A 4 34.10 17.07 -14.02
CA LEU A 4 32.67 16.87 -14.26
C LEU A 4 31.93 17.19 -12.96
N MET A 5 31.17 18.28 -12.95
CA MET A 5 30.12 18.51 -11.94
C MET A 5 28.93 17.64 -12.32
N ALA A 6 28.63 16.63 -11.50
CA ALA A 6 27.37 15.93 -11.56
C ALA A 6 26.27 16.90 -11.08
N VAL A 7 25.45 17.40 -12.00
CA VAL A 7 24.20 18.08 -11.69
C VAL A 7 23.21 16.98 -11.33
N ALA A 8 22.98 16.79 -10.02
CA ALA A 8 21.86 15.99 -9.53
C ALA A 8 20.56 16.76 -9.84
N LEU A 9 19.91 16.38 -10.94
CA LEU A 9 18.58 16.88 -11.27
C LEU A 9 17.59 16.19 -10.32
N ALA A 10 17.28 16.84 -9.19
CA ALA A 10 16.19 16.43 -8.33
C ALA A 10 14.87 16.73 -9.05
N ILE A 11 14.32 15.72 -9.73
CA ILE A 11 13.00 15.83 -10.35
C ILE A 11 11.99 15.60 -9.23
N ALA A 12 11.37 16.68 -8.77
CA ALA A 12 10.27 16.60 -7.81
C ALA A 12 9.13 15.78 -8.43
N SER A 13 8.66 14.78 -7.70
CA SER A 13 7.44 14.05 -8.03
C SER A 13 6.30 15.05 -8.20
N ALA A 14 5.60 14.98 -9.35
CA ALA A 14 4.50 15.89 -9.63
C ALA A 14 3.44 15.74 -8.53
N PRO A 15 3.06 16.83 -7.83
CA PRO A 15 2.00 16.76 -6.85
C PRO A 15 0.69 16.37 -7.56
N VAL A 16 -0.09 15.49 -6.94
CA VAL A 16 -1.48 15.25 -7.34
C VAL A 16 -2.17 16.61 -7.42
N SER A 17 -2.70 16.97 -8.59
CA SER A 17 -3.43 18.23 -8.73
C SER A 17 -4.58 18.27 -7.72
N ASP A 18 -4.71 19.37 -6.99
CA ASP A 18 -5.84 19.59 -6.08
C ASP A 18 -7.16 19.27 -6.80
N GLY A 19 -7.99 18.41 -6.20
CA GLY A 19 -9.29 18.03 -6.75
C GLY A 19 -9.30 16.83 -7.71
N ALA A 20 -8.16 16.21 -8.03
CA ALA A 20 -8.17 14.92 -8.73
C ALA A 20 -8.76 13.81 -7.83
N PRO A 21 -9.54 12.86 -8.39
CA PRO A 21 -10.04 11.74 -7.63
C PRO A 21 -8.92 10.89 -7.03
N VAL A 22 -8.96 10.68 -5.72
CA VAL A 22 -8.23 9.71 -4.93
C VAL A 22 -9.16 8.56 -4.56
N TYR A 23 -8.62 7.35 -4.49
CA TYR A 23 -9.29 6.21 -3.90
C TYR A 23 -8.54 5.88 -2.62
N LEU A 24 -9.29 5.58 -1.58
CA LEU A 24 -8.75 5.21 -0.28
C LEU A 24 -8.82 3.69 -0.21
N ALA A 25 -7.85 3.03 -0.85
CA ALA A 25 -7.83 1.59 -0.84
C ALA A 25 -7.47 1.09 0.57
N ASP A 26 -8.05 -0.04 0.96
CA ASP A 26 -7.51 -0.79 2.09
C ASP A 26 -6.02 -1.11 1.81
N GLY A 27 -5.24 -1.38 2.85
CA GLY A 27 -3.89 -1.92 2.67
C GLY A 27 -3.84 -3.27 1.92
N GLY A 28 -4.94 -3.69 1.30
CA GLY A 28 -5.09 -4.83 0.41
C GLY A 28 -5.37 -4.44 -1.05
N GLY A 29 -5.56 -3.17 -1.43
CA GLY A 29 -5.70 -2.69 -2.82
C GLY A 29 -6.83 -3.30 -3.66
N LYS A 30 -7.68 -4.19 -3.12
CA LYS A 30 -8.85 -4.77 -3.83
C LYS A 30 -10.12 -4.04 -3.43
N LEU A 31 -10.14 -3.54 -2.20
CA LEU A 31 -11.27 -2.82 -1.65
C LEU A 31 -10.88 -1.37 -1.44
N SER A 32 -11.87 -0.48 -1.53
CA SER A 32 -11.70 0.93 -1.25
C SER A 32 -12.86 1.44 -0.42
N LEU A 33 -12.61 2.50 0.36
CA LEU A 33 -13.69 3.30 0.91
C LEU A 33 -14.59 3.77 -0.23
N ALA A 34 -15.86 3.40 -0.15
CA ALA A 34 -16.86 3.79 -1.12
C ALA A 34 -18.14 4.26 -0.44
N VAL A 35 -18.97 4.96 -1.21
CA VAL A 35 -20.34 5.29 -0.84
C VAL A 35 -21.29 4.34 -1.54
N VAL A 36 -21.82 3.38 -0.79
CA VAL A 36 -22.81 2.42 -1.30
C VAL A 36 -24.12 2.65 -0.57
N SER A 37 -25.19 2.89 -1.33
CA SER A 37 -26.53 3.18 -0.77
C SER A 37 -26.52 4.30 0.28
N GLY A 38 -25.69 5.33 0.07
CA GLY A 38 -25.56 6.49 0.95
C GLY A 38 -24.77 6.24 2.25
N GLN A 39 -24.11 5.09 2.38
CA GLN A 39 -23.29 4.75 3.55
C GLN A 39 -21.81 4.61 3.17
N PRO A 40 -20.88 5.11 3.99
CA PRO A 40 -19.47 4.81 3.83
C PRO A 40 -19.20 3.36 4.24
N VAL A 41 -18.74 2.53 3.28
CA VAL A 41 -18.39 1.11 3.45
C VAL A 41 -17.12 0.78 2.67
N LEU A 42 -16.49 -0.37 2.93
CA LEU A 42 -15.56 -0.95 1.97
C LEU A 42 -16.33 -1.57 0.80
N ALA A 43 -15.94 -1.24 -0.42
CA ALA A 43 -16.47 -1.85 -1.64
C ALA A 43 -15.34 -2.21 -2.61
N ASP A 44 -15.67 -2.81 -3.74
CA ASP A 44 -14.70 -3.04 -4.82
C ASP A 44 -14.03 -1.71 -5.22
N ALA A 45 -12.72 -1.73 -5.46
CA ALA A 45 -11.98 -0.52 -5.82
C ALA A 45 -12.43 0.11 -7.14
N GLY A 46 -13.13 -0.63 -8.01
CA GLY A 46 -13.78 -0.14 -9.22
C GLY A 46 -15.21 0.36 -9.03
N ASP A 47 -15.74 0.35 -7.80
CA ASP A 47 -17.08 0.87 -7.51
C ASP A 47 -17.15 2.39 -7.80
N PRO A 48 -18.21 2.89 -8.47
CA PRO A 48 -18.32 4.31 -8.80
C PRO A 48 -18.38 5.22 -7.55
N GLY A 49 -18.82 4.67 -6.41
CA GLY A 49 -18.81 5.34 -5.11
C GLY A 49 -17.44 5.40 -4.45
N ALA A 50 -16.41 4.73 -4.98
CA ALA A 50 -15.05 4.69 -4.41
C ALA A 50 -14.19 5.91 -4.75
N ALA A 51 -14.66 6.81 -5.63
CA ALA A 51 -13.94 8.01 -6.01
C ALA A 51 -14.16 9.15 -5.00
N TRP A 52 -13.08 9.74 -4.50
CA TRP A 52 -13.09 10.87 -3.56
C TRP A 52 -12.18 11.99 -4.04
N THR A 53 -12.42 13.24 -3.70
CA THR A 53 -11.42 14.31 -3.82
C THR A 53 -10.87 14.63 -2.43
N TYR A 54 -9.57 14.91 -2.34
CA TYR A 54 -8.96 15.41 -1.11
C TYR A 54 -8.40 16.82 -1.32
N ALA A 55 -9.02 17.81 -0.69
CA ALA A 55 -8.58 19.20 -0.74
C ALA A 55 -8.84 19.87 0.61
N SER A 56 -7.93 20.75 1.04
CA SER A 56 -8.07 21.49 2.31
C SER A 56 -8.41 20.60 3.51
N GLN A 57 -7.83 19.39 3.58
CA GLN A 57 -8.07 18.37 4.61
C GLN A 57 -9.45 17.69 4.59
N HIS A 58 -10.25 17.85 3.54
CA HIS A 58 -11.58 17.24 3.44
C HIS A 58 -11.58 16.15 2.37
N PHE A 59 -12.17 15.00 2.69
CA PHE A 59 -12.51 13.98 1.70
C PHE A 59 -13.96 14.19 1.26
N THR A 60 -14.15 14.56 0.00
CA THR A 60 -15.46 14.72 -0.63
C THR A 60 -15.69 13.58 -1.59
N ASN A 61 -16.78 12.85 -1.46
CA ASN A 61 -17.09 11.77 -2.40
C ASN A 61 -17.51 12.37 -3.75
N VAL A 62 -16.95 11.84 -4.85
CA VAL A 62 -17.22 12.36 -6.20
C VAL A 62 -18.68 12.08 -6.61
N SER A 63 -19.21 10.91 -6.27
CA SER A 63 -20.56 10.50 -6.69
C SER A 63 -21.66 11.24 -5.92
N SER A 64 -21.49 11.46 -4.61
CA SER A 64 -22.51 12.10 -3.76
C SER A 64 -22.29 13.58 -3.49
N GLY A 65 -21.07 14.09 -3.70
CA GLY A 65 -20.68 15.46 -3.32
C GLY A 65 -20.61 15.69 -1.80
N GLN A 66 -20.75 14.65 -0.99
CA GLN A 66 -20.79 14.75 0.47
C GLN A 66 -19.40 14.51 1.08
N CYS A 67 -19.17 15.09 2.25
CA CYS A 67 -17.92 14.97 2.97
C CYS A 67 -17.93 13.81 3.98
N LEU A 68 -16.81 13.09 4.05
CA LEU A 68 -16.59 12.08 5.09
C LEU A 68 -16.54 12.76 6.46
N THR A 69 -17.39 12.31 7.38
CA THR A 69 -17.60 12.98 8.67
C THR A 69 -17.48 12.00 9.83
N ALA A 70 -16.67 12.37 10.82
CA ALA A 70 -16.62 11.73 12.12
C ALA A 70 -17.93 11.98 12.90
N SER A 71 -18.58 10.92 13.38
CA SER A 71 -19.83 11.09 14.14
C SER A 71 -19.60 11.35 15.64
N SER A 72 -18.48 10.89 16.20
CA SER A 72 -18.20 10.94 17.64
C SER A 72 -16.69 10.73 17.91
N PRO A 73 -16.13 11.28 19.00
CA PRO A 73 -14.78 10.93 19.45
C PRO A 73 -14.67 9.54 20.12
N VAL A 74 -15.79 8.83 20.29
CA VAL A 74 -15.85 7.50 20.91
C VAL A 74 -15.42 6.44 19.89
N ASP A 75 -14.56 5.52 20.34
CA ASP A 75 -14.09 4.39 19.54
C ASP A 75 -15.23 3.46 19.11
N GLY A 76 -15.13 2.92 17.91
CA GLY A 76 -16.16 2.00 17.39
C GLY A 76 -17.38 2.70 16.81
N VAL A 77 -17.47 4.04 16.87
CA VAL A 77 -18.58 4.78 16.28
C VAL A 77 -18.36 4.97 14.79
N ALA A 78 -19.40 4.65 14.01
CA ALA A 78 -19.37 4.74 12.56
C ALA A 78 -19.15 6.17 12.07
N VAL A 79 -18.35 6.29 11.00
CA VAL A 79 -18.31 7.53 10.21
C VAL A 79 -19.55 7.64 9.34
N LYS A 80 -19.85 8.85 8.88
CA LYS A 80 -21.03 9.12 8.04
C LYS A 80 -20.67 10.06 6.90
N LEU A 81 -21.63 10.26 6.00
CA LEU A 81 -21.61 11.35 5.03
C LEU A 81 -22.42 12.53 5.54
N ALA A 82 -21.96 13.74 5.28
CA ALA A 82 -22.69 14.97 5.55
C ALA A 82 -22.47 15.99 4.43
N ALA A 83 -23.31 17.02 4.39
CA ALA A 83 -23.03 18.19 3.57
C ALA A 83 -21.67 18.79 4.00
N CYS A 84 -20.85 19.14 3.03
CA CYS A 84 -19.52 19.66 3.28
C CYS A 84 -19.58 21.01 4.00
N ASP A 85 -18.90 21.10 5.14
CA ASP A 85 -18.74 22.32 5.94
C ASP A 85 -17.27 22.43 6.37
N ALA A 86 -16.56 23.39 5.77
CA ALA A 86 -15.14 23.62 6.05
C ALA A 86 -14.86 24.09 7.49
N ALA A 87 -15.87 24.57 8.22
CA ALA A 87 -15.74 24.94 9.63
C ALA A 87 -15.90 23.72 10.57
N ASP A 88 -16.50 22.64 10.08
CA ASP A 88 -16.73 21.42 10.87
C ASP A 88 -15.44 20.60 10.98
N LYS A 89 -14.80 20.68 12.14
CA LYS A 89 -13.57 19.92 12.43
C LYS A 89 -13.77 18.41 12.41
N HIS A 90 -15.01 17.91 12.51
CA HIS A 90 -15.33 16.49 12.34
C HIS A 90 -15.24 16.05 10.86
N GLN A 91 -15.20 16.97 9.91
CA GLN A 91 -15.01 16.69 8.47
C GLN A 91 -13.56 16.88 8.02
N ALA A 92 -12.70 17.39 8.89
CA ALA A 92 -11.29 17.59 8.61
C ALA A 92 -10.47 16.33 8.98
N TRP A 93 -9.66 15.85 8.03
CA TRP A 93 -8.85 14.64 8.10
C TRP A 93 -7.40 14.93 7.70
N ARG A 94 -6.47 14.55 8.56
CA ARG A 94 -5.03 14.57 8.30
C ARG A 94 -4.60 13.23 7.74
N ARG A 95 -3.77 13.27 6.70
CA ARG A 95 -3.02 12.11 6.22
C ARG A 95 -1.70 12.06 6.99
N ILE A 96 -1.51 11.03 7.80
CA ILE A 96 -0.27 10.78 8.55
C ILE A 96 0.50 9.72 7.77
N ALA A 97 1.77 9.98 7.48
CA ALA A 97 2.60 9.01 6.76
C ALA A 97 2.79 7.73 7.60
N GLY A 98 2.50 6.58 7.00
CA GLY A 98 2.70 5.25 7.58
C GLY A 98 3.92 4.55 6.97
N LEU A 99 3.81 3.22 6.78
CA LEU A 99 4.75 2.45 5.95
C LEU A 99 4.85 3.02 4.53
N PRO A 100 5.93 2.74 3.78
CA PRO A 100 6.11 3.25 2.42
C PRO A 100 4.85 3.04 1.56
N GLY A 101 4.25 4.15 1.14
CA GLY A 101 3.05 4.20 0.30
C GLY A 101 1.71 4.01 1.00
N LEU A 102 1.70 3.93 2.33
CA LEU A 102 0.50 3.90 3.16
C LEU A 102 0.40 5.17 4.02
N VAL A 103 -0.83 5.53 4.35
CA VAL A 103 -1.15 6.59 5.29
C VAL A 103 -2.13 6.10 6.34
N GLU A 104 -2.11 6.73 7.50
CA GLU A 104 -3.26 6.74 8.40
C GLU A 104 -4.09 7.99 8.12
N ILE A 105 -5.40 7.88 8.25
CA ILE A 105 -6.33 9.00 8.04
C ILE A 105 -6.92 9.39 9.38
N ALA A 106 -6.34 10.40 10.02
CA ALA A 106 -6.71 10.84 11.36
C ALA A 106 -7.66 12.03 11.33
N ASN A 107 -8.78 11.95 12.04
CA ASN A 107 -9.71 13.06 12.16
C ASN A 107 -9.14 14.15 13.06
N VAL A 108 -9.31 15.42 12.66
CA VAL A 108 -8.75 16.58 13.36
C VAL A 108 -9.45 16.83 14.70
N ALA A 109 -10.77 16.63 14.78
CA ALA A 109 -11.52 16.86 16.01
C ALA A 109 -11.31 15.77 17.06
N THR A 110 -11.23 14.51 16.62
CA THR A 110 -11.23 13.36 17.54
C THR A 110 -9.85 12.76 17.79
N ALA A 111 -8.85 13.09 16.95
CA ALA A 111 -7.54 12.44 16.92
C ALA A 111 -7.60 10.90 16.74
N ARG A 112 -8.71 10.40 16.19
CA ARG A 112 -8.91 8.98 15.88
C ARG A 112 -8.74 8.72 14.39
N CYS A 113 -8.26 7.53 14.06
CA CYS A 113 -8.02 7.10 12.69
C CYS A 113 -9.26 6.43 12.10
N LEU A 114 -9.46 6.64 10.80
CA LEU A 114 -10.44 5.91 10.01
C LEU A 114 -10.05 4.44 9.94
N THR A 115 -10.96 3.56 10.33
CA THR A 115 -10.73 2.12 10.45
C THR A 115 -11.86 1.35 9.78
N ALA A 116 -11.51 0.27 9.09
CA ALA A 116 -12.46 -0.71 8.57
C ALA A 116 -12.65 -1.86 9.56
N GLU A 117 -13.90 -2.24 9.83
CA GLU A 117 -14.24 -3.32 10.77
C GLU A 117 -13.69 -4.69 10.34
N SER A 118 -13.54 -4.90 9.03
CA SER A 118 -12.88 -6.07 8.45
C SER A 118 -12.40 -5.76 7.03
N ALA A 119 -11.56 -6.63 6.47
CA ALA A 119 -11.12 -6.56 5.08
C ALA A 119 -12.12 -7.24 4.12
N SER A 120 -13.41 -6.90 4.22
CA SER A 120 -14.47 -7.49 3.41
C SER A 120 -15.42 -6.45 2.80
N VAL A 121 -16.02 -6.79 1.66
CA VAL A 121 -17.02 -5.94 1.00
C VAL A 121 -18.21 -5.72 1.95
N GLY A 122 -18.66 -4.47 2.07
CA GLY A 122 -19.71 -4.04 2.97
C GLY A 122 -19.24 -3.78 4.40
N ALA A 123 -17.94 -3.95 4.71
CA ALA A 123 -17.42 -3.64 6.02
C ALA A 123 -17.68 -2.17 6.37
N ARG A 124 -18.18 -1.95 7.59
CA ARG A 124 -18.45 -0.63 8.14
C ARG A 124 -17.14 0.11 8.40
N LEU A 125 -17.15 1.42 8.17
CA LEU A 125 -16.05 2.29 8.60
C LEU A 125 -16.41 3.01 9.89
N TYR A 126 -15.41 3.12 10.75
CA TYR A 126 -15.55 3.71 12.07
C TYR A 126 -14.25 4.41 12.46
N GLN A 127 -14.23 5.00 13.65
CA GLN A 127 -13.03 5.63 14.18
C GLN A 127 -12.46 4.84 15.36
N GLU A 128 -11.14 4.73 15.42
CA GLU A 128 -10.44 4.09 16.54
C GLU A 128 -9.08 4.75 16.82
N VAL A 129 -8.39 4.29 17.87
CA VAL A 129 -6.98 4.64 18.14
C VAL A 129 -6.14 4.41 16.87
N CYS A 130 -5.35 5.42 16.50
CA CYS A 130 -4.34 5.26 15.45
C CYS A 130 -3.28 4.26 15.91
N SER A 131 -3.10 3.17 15.17
CA SER A 131 -2.16 2.10 15.51
C SER A 131 -1.59 1.49 14.24
N LEU A 132 -0.32 1.74 13.97
CA LEU A 132 0.39 1.30 12.76
C LEU A 132 0.45 -0.23 12.56
N THR A 133 0.00 -1.04 13.52
CA THR A 133 0.11 -2.51 13.49
C THR A 133 -1.08 -3.21 12.83
N GLY A 134 -2.13 -2.50 12.43
CA GLY A 134 -3.31 -3.07 11.76
C GLY A 134 -3.39 -2.71 10.27
N ILE A 135 -3.75 -3.67 9.42
CA ILE A 135 -4.15 -3.36 8.02
C ILE A 135 -5.51 -2.64 7.95
N ALA A 136 -6.26 -2.63 9.06
CA ALA A 136 -7.61 -2.09 9.14
C ALA A 136 -7.65 -0.54 9.19
N ASN A 137 -6.57 0.11 9.63
CA ASN A 137 -6.47 1.57 9.80
C ASN A 137 -5.37 2.20 8.92
N THR A 138 -4.82 1.42 7.98
CA THR A 138 -3.86 1.89 6.99
C THR A 138 -4.51 1.93 5.61
N TRP A 139 -4.30 3.04 4.92
CA TRP A 139 -4.95 3.39 3.66
C TRP A 139 -3.91 3.76 2.62
N ALA A 140 -4.16 3.44 1.36
CA ALA A 140 -3.44 4.06 0.27
C ALA A 140 -4.16 5.36 -0.10
N ALA A 141 -3.53 6.54 0.09
CA ALA A 141 -4.18 7.82 -0.15
C ALA A 141 -3.37 8.79 -1.04
N GLY A 142 -3.50 8.58 -2.35
CA GLY A 142 -3.14 9.56 -3.39
C GLY A 142 -1.72 9.49 -3.97
N GLY A 143 -1.59 9.88 -5.25
CA GLY A 143 -0.34 10.01 -6.03
C GLY A 143 0.23 8.69 -6.50
N ARG A 144 1.11 8.70 -7.53
CA ARG A 144 1.92 7.54 -7.99
C ARG A 144 2.71 6.98 -6.81
N THR A 145 2.04 6.16 -6.03
CA THR A 145 2.51 5.71 -4.73
C THR A 145 2.67 4.22 -4.82
N LEU A 146 3.92 3.79 -4.94
CA LEU A 146 4.24 2.39 -4.74
C LEU A 146 4.10 2.08 -3.26
N ALA A 147 3.26 1.12 -2.89
CA ALA A 147 3.24 0.52 -1.57
C ALA A 147 3.32 -1.00 -1.68
N ILE A 148 3.98 -1.63 -0.71
CA ILE A 148 4.05 -3.10 -0.62
C ILE A 148 3.12 -3.57 0.48
N LEU A 149 2.09 -4.28 0.04
CA LEU A 149 1.03 -4.75 0.92
C LEU A 149 1.32 -6.13 1.52
N SER A 150 2.10 -6.94 0.80
CA SER A 150 2.49 -8.29 1.19
C SER A 150 3.92 -8.59 0.75
N GLY A 151 4.62 -9.45 1.48
CA GLY A 151 5.98 -9.87 1.16
C GLY A 151 7.08 -9.14 1.93
N ASN A 152 6.81 -7.95 2.49
CA ASN A 152 7.72 -7.29 3.42
C ASN A 152 7.70 -7.98 4.79
N GLY A 153 8.88 -8.27 5.34
CA GLY A 153 9.05 -9.09 6.54
C GLY A 153 8.58 -10.54 6.37
N GLN A 154 8.35 -11.02 5.15
CA GLN A 154 7.81 -12.37 4.93
C GLN A 154 8.78 -13.41 5.48
N ARG A 155 8.29 -14.26 6.37
CA ARG A 155 9.00 -15.44 6.87
C ARG A 155 8.41 -16.70 6.25
N LEU A 156 9.14 -17.35 5.35
CA LEU A 156 8.74 -18.67 4.87
C LEU A 156 9.10 -19.69 5.96
N ALA A 157 8.12 -20.52 6.35
CA ALA A 157 8.26 -21.55 7.39
C ALA A 157 8.62 -22.93 6.82
N SER A 158 9.01 -23.01 5.56
CA SER A 158 9.11 -24.27 4.83
C SER A 158 10.47 -24.91 4.98
N LYS A 159 10.51 -26.21 5.34
CA LYS A 159 11.69 -27.07 5.16
C LYS A 159 12.01 -27.36 3.68
N ASP A 160 11.15 -26.88 2.79
CA ASP A 160 11.21 -27.09 1.34
C ASP A 160 11.27 -25.71 0.63
N PRO A 161 12.42 -25.31 0.07
CA PRO A 161 12.61 -23.99 -0.53
C PRO A 161 11.66 -23.65 -1.70
N GLY A 162 10.89 -24.62 -2.21
CA GLY A 162 10.12 -24.50 -3.46
C GLY A 162 8.96 -23.50 -3.48
N ALA A 163 8.74 -22.67 -2.45
CA ALA A 163 7.70 -21.65 -2.44
C ALA A 163 8.22 -20.33 -3.03
N PRO A 164 7.48 -19.68 -3.95
CA PRO A 164 7.84 -18.38 -4.47
C PRO A 164 7.53 -17.26 -3.46
N PHE A 165 8.25 -16.15 -3.56
CA PHE A 165 7.90 -14.90 -2.88
C PHE A 165 6.84 -14.17 -3.69
N VAL A 166 5.85 -13.61 -3.00
CA VAL A 166 4.77 -12.86 -3.63
C VAL A 166 4.71 -11.49 -3.02
N VAL A 167 4.83 -10.47 -3.86
CA VAL A 167 4.54 -9.09 -3.47
C VAL A 167 3.36 -8.56 -4.22
N ARG A 168 2.76 -7.54 -3.62
CA ARG A 168 1.72 -6.76 -4.27
C ARG A 168 2.04 -5.29 -4.19
N VAL A 169 2.03 -4.67 -5.35
CA VAL A 169 2.31 -3.27 -5.57
C VAL A 169 1.00 -2.56 -5.88
N ILE A 170 0.69 -1.55 -5.09
CA ILE A 170 -0.33 -0.57 -5.44
C ILE A 170 0.33 0.65 -6.06
N GLY A 171 -0.40 1.32 -6.93
CA GLY A 171 0.04 2.50 -7.65
C GLY A 171 -0.84 3.69 -7.31
N GLU A 172 -1.09 4.51 -8.33
CA GLU A 172 -1.85 5.73 -8.15
C GLU A 172 -3.21 5.44 -7.53
N ASN A 173 -3.53 6.23 -6.49
CA ASN A 173 -4.80 6.15 -5.80
C ASN A 173 -5.10 4.76 -5.20
N GLY A 174 -4.10 3.97 -4.83
CA GLY A 174 -4.33 2.69 -4.15
C GLY A 174 -4.86 1.57 -5.06
N GLN A 175 -4.98 1.83 -6.37
CA GLN A 175 -5.29 0.80 -7.34
C GLN A 175 -4.09 -0.13 -7.52
N PRO A 176 -4.29 -1.41 -7.87
CA PRO A 176 -3.17 -2.28 -8.18
C PRO A 176 -2.36 -1.75 -9.36
N ALA A 177 -1.03 -1.69 -9.21
CA ALA A 177 -0.16 -1.20 -10.27
C ALA A 177 0.26 -2.37 -11.16
N ALA A 178 -0.32 -2.47 -12.36
CA ALA A 178 0.12 -3.42 -13.38
C ALA A 178 1.45 -2.99 -14.03
N ASP A 179 2.17 -3.95 -14.60
CA ASP A 179 3.40 -3.74 -15.37
C ASP A 179 4.56 -3.08 -14.61
N VAL A 180 4.49 -2.99 -13.28
CA VAL A 180 5.58 -2.47 -12.44
C VAL A 180 6.69 -3.52 -12.37
N PRO A 181 7.93 -3.19 -12.76
CA PRO A 181 9.06 -4.08 -12.58
C PRO A 181 9.36 -4.26 -11.09
N VAL A 182 9.28 -5.50 -10.62
CA VAL A 182 9.69 -5.93 -9.29
C VAL A 182 10.94 -6.78 -9.43
N THR A 183 12.04 -6.32 -8.84
CA THR A 183 13.28 -7.09 -8.78
C THR A 183 13.31 -7.89 -7.49
N PHE A 184 13.49 -9.20 -7.62
CA PHE A 184 13.64 -10.14 -6.52
C PHE A 184 15.12 -10.56 -6.47
N PHE A 185 15.75 -10.40 -5.30
CA PHE A 185 17.11 -10.86 -5.05
C PHE A 185 17.13 -11.82 -3.86
N VAL A 186 17.81 -12.96 -4.03
CA VAL A 186 17.97 -13.97 -2.99
C VAL A 186 19.43 -14.10 -2.64
N ARG A 187 19.74 -14.03 -1.34
CA ARG A 187 21.09 -14.26 -0.83
C ARG A 187 21.05 -15.26 0.30
N ALA A 188 21.89 -16.29 0.22
CA ALA A 188 22.16 -17.16 1.34
C ALA A 188 22.96 -16.39 2.41
N ALA A 189 22.55 -16.47 3.66
CA ALA A 189 23.28 -15.86 4.77
C ALA A 189 24.57 -16.63 5.11
N ARG A 190 24.74 -17.87 4.61
CA ARG A 190 25.91 -18.72 4.86
C ARG A 190 26.62 -19.12 3.56
N PRO A 191 27.98 -19.15 3.52
CA PRO A 191 28.75 -19.37 2.28
C PRO A 191 28.66 -20.76 1.64
N LYS A 192 28.01 -21.74 2.30
CA LYS A 192 27.98 -23.16 1.89
C LYS A 192 26.62 -23.62 1.35
N SER A 193 25.71 -22.69 1.08
CA SER A 193 24.38 -23.03 0.56
C SER A 193 24.09 -22.09 -0.61
N ALA A 194 24.18 -22.57 -1.85
CA ALA A 194 23.79 -21.76 -3.00
C ALA A 194 22.26 -21.87 -3.16
N LEU A 195 21.57 -20.82 -2.73
CA LEU A 195 20.14 -20.62 -2.92
C LEU A 195 19.95 -19.81 -4.20
N VAL A 196 19.29 -20.39 -5.19
CA VAL A 196 19.00 -19.71 -6.46
C VAL A 196 17.50 -19.70 -6.70
N LEU A 197 17.06 -18.83 -7.59
CA LEU A 197 15.74 -18.91 -8.17
C LEU A 197 15.74 -20.00 -9.25
N GLU A 198 14.62 -20.66 -9.45
CA GLU A 198 14.39 -21.61 -10.54
C GLU A 198 14.80 -20.94 -11.87
N GLY A 199 15.75 -21.57 -12.58
CA GLY A 199 16.48 -20.95 -13.70
C GLY A 199 17.95 -20.58 -13.41
N GLY A 200 18.41 -20.72 -12.16
CA GLY A 200 19.82 -20.65 -11.76
C GLY A 200 20.36 -19.27 -11.40
N GLY A 201 19.52 -18.22 -11.41
CA GLY A 201 19.93 -16.86 -11.05
C GLY A 201 19.67 -16.51 -9.58
N GLU A 202 20.48 -15.63 -9.01
CA GLU A 202 20.24 -15.02 -7.68
C GLU A 202 19.29 -13.81 -7.76
N THR A 203 19.02 -13.33 -8.97
CA THR A 203 18.17 -12.16 -9.24
C THR A 203 17.20 -12.46 -10.36
N VAL A 204 15.97 -11.96 -10.25
CA VAL A 204 15.00 -11.93 -11.34
C VAL A 204 14.20 -10.63 -11.28
N THR A 205 13.79 -10.12 -12.42
CA THR A 205 12.81 -9.02 -12.49
C THR A 205 11.52 -9.57 -13.10
N VAL A 206 10.42 -9.41 -12.38
CA VAL A 206 9.08 -9.83 -12.79
C VAL A 206 8.18 -8.61 -12.79
N LYS A 207 7.36 -8.44 -13.83
CA LYS A 207 6.35 -7.39 -13.86
C LYS A 207 5.11 -7.81 -13.07
N THR A 208 4.51 -6.86 -12.37
CA THR A 208 3.23 -7.09 -11.71
C THR A 208 2.10 -7.36 -12.71
N GLY A 209 1.18 -8.24 -12.34
CA GLY A 209 -0.06 -8.50 -13.09
C GLY A 209 -1.12 -7.42 -12.90
N ALA A 210 -2.29 -7.61 -13.51
CA ALA A 210 -3.42 -6.68 -13.43
C ALA A 210 -3.93 -6.44 -11.99
N ASP A 211 -3.67 -7.38 -11.08
CA ASP A 211 -4.00 -7.28 -9.66
C ASP A 211 -2.84 -6.67 -8.83
N GLY A 212 -1.80 -6.17 -9.47
CA GLY A 212 -0.62 -5.58 -8.86
C GLY A 212 0.34 -6.60 -8.25
N SER A 213 0.09 -7.91 -8.41
CA SER A 213 0.90 -8.96 -7.81
C SER A 213 2.09 -9.34 -8.70
N ALA A 214 3.26 -9.52 -8.12
CA ALA A 214 4.42 -10.12 -8.76
C ALA A 214 4.90 -11.31 -7.92
N SER A 215 5.25 -12.41 -8.58
CA SER A 215 5.77 -13.63 -7.95
C SER A 215 7.17 -13.93 -8.46
N SER A 216 8.10 -14.23 -7.56
CA SER A 216 9.39 -14.81 -7.96
C SER A 216 9.17 -16.22 -8.52
N PRO A 217 10.13 -16.77 -9.30
CA PRO A 217 10.29 -18.21 -9.46
C PRO A 217 10.51 -18.89 -8.09
N LYS A 218 10.36 -20.21 -8.05
CA LYS A 218 10.58 -21.00 -6.85
C LYS A 218 12.05 -20.90 -6.40
N LEU A 219 12.32 -21.02 -5.11
CA LEU A 219 13.68 -21.14 -4.65
C LEU A 219 14.14 -22.59 -4.83
N VAL A 220 15.37 -22.74 -5.28
CA VAL A 220 16.02 -24.02 -5.51
C VAL A 220 17.31 -24.03 -4.71
N LEU A 221 17.49 -25.11 -3.93
CA LEU A 221 18.77 -25.41 -3.33
C LEU A 221 19.64 -26.14 -4.34
N THR A 222 20.85 -25.64 -4.54
CA THR A 222 21.86 -26.38 -5.30
C THR A 222 22.62 -27.39 -4.43
N GLU A 223 22.56 -27.26 -3.10
CA GLU A 223 23.19 -28.17 -2.13
C GLU A 223 22.27 -28.42 -0.91
N VAL A 224 22.34 -29.62 -0.35
CA VAL A 224 21.50 -30.03 0.79
C VAL A 224 22.08 -29.48 2.10
N GLY A 225 21.30 -28.71 2.87
CA GLY A 225 21.69 -28.19 4.19
C GLY A 225 20.71 -27.16 4.74
N GLU A 226 20.94 -26.69 5.99
CA GLU A 226 20.23 -25.54 6.57
C GLU A 226 20.74 -24.22 5.95
N PHE A 227 19.84 -23.29 5.70
CA PHE A 227 20.13 -21.99 5.11
C PHE A 227 19.15 -20.91 5.58
N GLU A 228 19.70 -19.79 6.02
CA GLU A 228 18.91 -18.55 6.15
C GLU A 228 18.93 -17.84 4.81
N ALA A 229 17.76 -17.70 4.18
CA ALA A 229 17.60 -16.88 3.00
C ALA A 229 17.28 -15.46 3.44
N ARG A 230 18.00 -14.47 2.92
CA ARG A 230 17.57 -13.07 2.97
C ARG A 230 17.14 -12.64 1.59
N PHE A 231 15.98 -12.05 1.56
CA PHE A 231 15.37 -11.53 0.37
C PHE A 231 15.41 -10.01 0.45
N VAL A 232 15.82 -9.37 -0.65
CA VAL A 232 15.65 -7.94 -0.86
C VAL A 232 15.02 -7.76 -2.22
N GLY A 233 14.05 -6.88 -2.31
CA GLY A 233 13.45 -6.54 -3.58
C GLY A 233 13.15 -5.07 -3.68
N SER A 234 12.93 -4.63 -4.91
CA SER A 234 12.48 -3.28 -5.17
C SER A 234 11.42 -3.25 -6.24
N ALA A 235 10.46 -2.35 -6.08
CA ALA A 235 9.51 -1.97 -7.12
C ALA A 235 9.87 -0.56 -7.58
N GLY A 236 9.88 -0.33 -8.90
CA GLY A 236 10.25 0.95 -9.49
C GLY A 236 9.23 1.44 -10.51
N LEU A 237 8.93 2.73 -10.49
CA LEU A 237 8.13 3.41 -11.50
C LEU A 237 9.03 4.04 -12.57
N GLU A 238 8.48 4.29 -13.76
CA GLU A 238 9.19 4.94 -14.87
C GLU A 238 9.67 6.37 -14.54
N ASP A 239 9.11 7.00 -13.51
CA ASP A 239 9.57 8.31 -13.00
C ASP A 239 10.78 8.22 -12.06
N GLY A 240 11.32 7.01 -11.84
CA GLY A 240 12.46 6.77 -10.96
C GLY A 240 12.09 6.59 -9.49
N SER A 241 10.81 6.68 -9.12
CA SER A 241 10.37 6.36 -7.75
C SER A 241 10.55 4.87 -7.49
N SER A 242 11.20 4.51 -6.38
CA SER A 242 11.38 3.11 -6.00
C SER A 242 11.12 2.87 -4.53
N ILE A 243 10.55 1.73 -4.20
CA ILE A 243 10.43 1.22 -2.85
C ILE A 243 11.19 -0.09 -2.71
N ALA A 244 11.76 -0.33 -1.54
CA ALA A 244 12.46 -1.57 -1.21
C ALA A 244 11.66 -2.38 -0.18
N PHE A 245 11.81 -3.70 -0.23
CA PHE A 245 11.23 -4.63 0.74
C PHE A 245 12.21 -5.74 1.05
N GLU A 246 12.06 -6.32 2.24
CA GLU A 246 12.93 -7.37 2.74
C GLU A 246 12.11 -8.56 3.21
N GLY A 247 12.68 -9.75 3.14
CA GLY A 247 12.06 -10.99 3.64
C GLY A 247 13.13 -11.95 4.11
N SER A 248 12.73 -13.02 4.81
CA SER A 248 13.66 -14.08 5.20
C SER A 248 13.04 -15.47 5.14
N CYS A 249 13.83 -16.50 4.85
CA CYS A 249 13.48 -17.88 5.23
C CYS A 249 14.45 -18.34 6.30
N LEU A 250 13.94 -19.02 7.33
CA LEU A 250 14.75 -19.96 8.09
C LEU A 250 14.35 -21.36 7.62
N CYS A 251 15.20 -21.91 6.77
CA CYS A 251 15.10 -23.20 6.15
C CYS A 251 16.41 -23.96 6.49
#